data_AF-A0A7X9G3Y2-F1
#
_entry.id   AF-A0A7X9G3Y2-F1
#
_cell.length_a   1.000
_cell.length_b   1.000
_cell.length_c   1.000
_cell.angle_alpha   90.00
_cell.angle_beta   90.00
_cell.angle_gamma   90.00
#
_symmetry.space_group_name_H-M   'P 1'
#
loop_
_entity.id
_entity.type
_entity.pdbx_description
1 polymer ?
#
loop_
_entity_poly.entity_id
_entity_poly.type
_entity_poly.pdbx_seq_one_letter_code
_entity_poly.pdbx_strand_id
1 'polypeptide(L)'
;MHAGNRSVLVMIDSRIASEKRDAELELFTMLRHLGLAFEVWEAADSFPSAPAHFSDRALYVLGHDGAGRAVSSARARQIVAAVQAGAGFLSLDRRVEEWPAELQALAPKIAGRWRCQDLQVSAPGHYLSAGHAPGSAWLLRQAVVCACTTDADWQAIVTANGQATIAVRTAGGGRQVFFGCGIRVYREDVFGHGRGYDGMLWRAIVWAAAKPLPTRSMPPYLTARIDDCNGAYSAFGYVEAFNRHGISPNLGLFIDEMGPSDWAGATRLFQKKGADFSMHAFRDDFYKARSNYRPYAVLADKPDLSNGGKVTLFEGLGLDHDTGLNLPPAQLRRNVQRMDDAFAAAGIRHSRIINAHYGEVSYTSIPYFLERGASLLCNNNIPGQLYANQPLWRPRPYGLRGINGRSGTVIDHAPAHPELFFASVVYLPYEYAPTHIDILNGYVPFIGESPTVKREAAIARGCFNVRTSLDMMAWGLIMTHEERIDAISLEDWDAIVSAIVETTSKNWDVIPASREEVSVICQRLFRTTLVSAAVDADNRVVCELSGKNDGPSPLTIWLNEGDGCRRVIVELPQVDGYLQTEPLAY
;
A
#
# COMPACT_ATOMS: atom_id res chain seq x y z
N MET A 1 31.19 15.63 -10.82
CA MET A 1 31.11 14.65 -11.93
C MET A 1 30.44 13.40 -11.38
N HIS A 2 29.38 12.90 -12.03
CA HIS A 2 28.69 11.68 -11.58
C HIS A 2 29.61 10.46 -11.77
N ALA A 3 29.75 9.64 -10.74
CA ALA A 3 30.56 8.42 -10.73
C ALA A 3 29.76 7.15 -11.08
N GLY A 4 28.44 7.26 -11.23
CA GLY A 4 27.60 6.17 -11.73
C GLY A 4 26.12 6.54 -11.76
N ASN A 5 25.43 6.18 -12.83
CA ASN A 5 23.98 6.34 -12.94
C ASN A 5 23.28 5.22 -12.15
N ARG A 6 22.20 5.59 -11.44
CA ARG A 6 21.44 4.72 -10.53
C ARG A 6 20.00 4.47 -10.97
N SER A 7 19.68 4.76 -12.23
CA SER A 7 18.39 4.37 -12.80
C SER A 7 18.36 2.90 -13.24
N VAL A 8 17.15 2.39 -13.38
CA VAL A 8 16.84 1.06 -13.90
C VAL A 8 16.64 1.13 -15.42
N LEU A 9 17.25 0.22 -16.18
CA LEU A 9 16.97 0.08 -17.61
C LEU A 9 16.09 -1.15 -17.85
N VAL A 10 14.86 -0.92 -18.30
CA VAL A 10 13.91 -1.99 -18.62
C VAL A 10 13.89 -2.22 -20.12
N MET A 11 14.09 -3.46 -20.52
CA MET A 11 14.16 -3.88 -21.91
C MET A 11 12.86 -4.59 -22.28
N ILE A 12 12.22 -4.14 -23.36
CA ILE A 12 10.98 -4.69 -23.88
C ILE A 12 11.07 -4.90 -25.39
N ASP A 13 10.21 -5.76 -25.93
CA ASP A 13 10.01 -5.95 -27.36
C ASP A 13 8.51 -5.84 -27.70
N SER A 14 8.10 -4.65 -28.15
CA SER A 14 6.72 -4.34 -28.51
C SER A 14 6.17 -5.13 -29.69
N ARG A 15 7.01 -5.85 -30.46
CA ARG A 15 6.54 -6.79 -31.49
C ARG A 15 5.80 -7.97 -30.86
N ILE A 16 6.06 -8.27 -29.59
CA ILE A 16 5.37 -9.31 -28.81
C ILE A 16 4.22 -8.66 -28.03
N ALA A 17 3.16 -8.28 -28.74
CA ALA A 17 2.11 -7.39 -28.23
C ALA A 17 1.49 -7.82 -26.88
N SER A 18 1.28 -9.13 -26.67
CA SER A 18 0.72 -9.64 -25.41
C SER A 18 1.67 -9.49 -24.22
N GLU A 19 2.96 -9.71 -24.43
CA GLU A 19 3.98 -9.63 -23.38
C GLU A 19 4.30 -8.17 -23.05
N LYS A 20 4.35 -7.30 -24.07
CA LYS A 20 4.44 -5.85 -23.90
C LYS A 20 3.29 -5.31 -23.05
N ARG A 21 2.06 -5.75 -23.32
CA ARG A 21 0.88 -5.37 -22.52
C ARG A 21 1.04 -5.75 -21.05
N ASP A 22 1.61 -6.92 -20.75
CA ASP A 22 1.82 -7.35 -19.36
C ASP A 22 2.90 -6.52 -18.66
N ALA A 23 3.99 -6.20 -19.37
CA ALA A 23 5.01 -5.30 -18.84
C ALA A 23 4.43 -3.91 -18.55
N GLU A 24 3.57 -3.37 -19.43
CA GLU A 24 2.92 -2.08 -19.23
C GLU A 24 1.95 -2.07 -18.04
N LEU A 25 1.14 -3.12 -17.90
CA LEU A 25 0.08 -3.17 -16.89
C LEU A 25 0.58 -3.57 -15.50
N GLU A 26 1.61 -4.42 -15.42
CA GLU A 26 2.06 -4.99 -14.14
C GLU A 26 3.44 -4.44 -13.74
N LEU A 27 4.47 -4.60 -14.59
CA LEU A 27 5.84 -4.19 -14.25
C LEU A 27 5.98 -2.66 -14.13
N PHE A 28 5.54 -1.91 -15.13
CA PHE A 28 5.65 -0.44 -15.09
C PHE A 28 4.79 0.17 -14.00
N THR A 29 3.65 -0.43 -13.70
CA THR A 29 2.82 -0.06 -12.55
C THR A 29 3.59 -0.20 -11.24
N MET A 30 4.24 -1.36 -11.02
CA MET A 30 5.10 -1.59 -9.85
C MET A 30 6.26 -0.58 -9.80
N LEU A 31 7.00 -0.38 -10.89
CA LEU A 31 8.15 0.55 -10.91
C LEU A 31 7.75 1.99 -10.57
N ARG A 32 6.60 2.45 -11.07
CA ARG A 32 6.04 3.77 -10.74
C ARG A 32 5.58 3.84 -9.29
N HIS A 33 4.97 2.78 -8.78
CA HIS A 33 4.54 2.69 -7.37
C HIS A 33 5.74 2.73 -6.40
N LEU A 34 6.86 2.09 -6.77
CA LEU A 34 8.13 2.21 -6.05
C LEU A 34 8.76 3.60 -6.18
N GLY A 35 8.36 4.39 -7.17
CA GLY A 35 8.93 5.71 -7.42
C GLY A 35 10.40 5.63 -7.83
N LEU A 36 10.75 4.65 -8.65
CA LEU A 36 12.09 4.46 -9.22
C LEU A 36 12.33 5.40 -10.41
N ALA A 37 13.55 5.91 -10.54
CA ALA A 37 14.02 6.41 -11.84
C ALA A 37 14.26 5.21 -12.76
N PHE A 38 13.53 5.13 -13.86
CA PHE A 38 13.73 4.08 -14.86
C PHE A 38 13.58 4.61 -16.28
N GLU A 39 14.31 3.97 -17.18
CA GLU A 39 14.24 4.17 -18.62
C GLU A 39 13.80 2.87 -19.29
N VAL A 40 13.16 3.00 -20.46
CA VAL A 40 12.70 1.86 -21.25
C VAL A 40 13.49 1.84 -22.55
N TRP A 41 14.15 0.71 -22.82
CA TRP A 41 14.70 0.41 -24.13
C TRP A 41 13.74 -0.50 -24.89
N GLU A 42 13.24 0.02 -26.01
CA GLU A 42 12.37 -0.70 -26.94
C GLU A 42 13.22 -1.36 -28.05
N ALA A 43 13.09 -2.67 -28.18
CA ALA A 43 13.84 -3.44 -29.15
C ALA A 43 13.21 -3.45 -30.55
N ALA A 44 11.92 -3.12 -30.68
CA ALA A 44 11.26 -2.98 -31.97
C ALA A 44 11.88 -1.85 -32.80
N ASP A 45 11.89 -2.06 -34.11
CA ASP A 45 12.11 -1.04 -35.15
C ASP A 45 13.40 -0.20 -35.04
N SER A 46 14.45 -0.76 -34.43
CA SER A 46 15.78 -0.13 -34.35
C SER A 46 15.76 1.23 -33.66
N PHE A 47 14.99 1.40 -32.57
CA PHE A 47 14.98 2.64 -31.80
C PHE A 47 16.42 3.07 -31.47
N PRO A 48 16.87 4.24 -31.97
CA PRO A 48 18.26 4.65 -31.83
C PRO A 48 18.53 4.95 -30.36
N SER A 49 19.49 4.24 -29.78
CA SER A 49 19.98 4.50 -28.43
C SER A 49 21.49 4.69 -28.47
N ALA A 50 21.94 5.83 -27.94
CA ALA A 50 23.36 6.08 -27.78
C ALA A 50 23.97 5.00 -26.87
N PRO A 51 25.25 4.62 -27.05
CA PRO A 51 25.92 3.66 -26.17
C PRO A 51 25.82 4.02 -24.67
N ALA A 52 25.81 5.32 -24.35
CA ALA A 52 25.63 5.84 -22.99
C ALA A 52 24.31 5.41 -22.33
N HIS A 53 23.30 5.02 -23.12
CA HIS A 53 22.03 4.51 -22.62
C HIS A 53 22.16 3.12 -21.97
N PHE A 54 23.21 2.36 -22.30
CA PHE A 54 23.46 1.03 -21.73
C PHE A 54 24.59 1.02 -20.71
N SER A 55 25.36 2.10 -20.54
CA SER A 55 26.41 2.19 -19.53
C SER A 55 25.85 2.59 -18.16
N ASP A 56 26.49 2.11 -17.10
CA ASP A 56 26.33 2.56 -15.72
C ASP A 56 24.87 2.59 -15.23
N ARG A 57 24.20 1.45 -15.19
CA ARG A 57 22.85 1.33 -14.61
C ARG A 57 22.91 0.73 -13.22
N ALA A 58 21.93 1.04 -12.37
CA ALA A 58 21.75 0.28 -11.14
C ALA A 58 21.29 -1.15 -11.43
N LEU A 59 20.37 -1.32 -12.40
CA LEU A 59 19.75 -2.60 -12.70
C LEU A 59 19.36 -2.67 -14.18
N TYR A 60 19.63 -3.80 -14.80
CA TYR A 60 19.09 -4.18 -16.10
C TYR A 60 17.94 -5.17 -15.91
N VAL A 61 16.79 -4.91 -16.54
CA VAL A 61 15.60 -5.75 -16.44
C VAL A 61 15.18 -6.26 -17.81
N LEU A 62 15.11 -7.58 -18.01
CA LEU A 62 14.36 -8.16 -19.13
C LEU A 62 12.88 -8.19 -18.72
N GLY A 63 12.08 -7.31 -19.32
CA GLY A 63 10.75 -6.97 -18.81
C GLY A 63 9.66 -8.03 -19.02
N HIS A 64 9.85 -8.92 -19.99
CA HIS A 64 8.89 -9.97 -20.34
C HIS A 64 9.52 -11.07 -21.20
N ASP A 65 8.77 -12.14 -21.48
CA ASP A 65 9.23 -13.22 -22.34
C ASP A 65 9.63 -12.73 -23.74
N GLY A 66 10.79 -13.20 -24.23
CA GLY A 66 11.32 -12.85 -25.55
C GLY A 66 12.05 -11.50 -25.63
N ALA A 67 12.05 -10.69 -24.56
CA ALA A 67 12.81 -9.45 -24.53
C ALA A 67 14.32 -9.69 -24.68
N GLY A 68 14.85 -10.79 -24.10
CA GLY A 68 16.28 -11.10 -24.16
C GLY A 68 16.76 -11.50 -25.57
N ARG A 69 15.90 -12.14 -26.37
CA ARG A 69 16.20 -12.48 -27.78
C ARG A 69 16.51 -11.26 -28.64
N ALA A 70 15.86 -10.13 -28.33
CA ALA A 70 15.98 -8.92 -29.12
C ALA A 70 17.26 -8.12 -28.82
N VAL A 71 17.99 -8.47 -27.75
CA VAL A 71 19.28 -7.87 -27.40
C VAL A 71 20.33 -8.29 -28.42
N SER A 72 21.12 -7.36 -28.97
CA SER A 72 22.22 -7.70 -29.87
C SER A 72 23.43 -8.22 -29.09
N SER A 73 24.28 -9.05 -29.70
CA SER A 73 25.52 -9.53 -29.05
C SER A 73 26.42 -8.41 -28.52
N ALA A 74 26.49 -7.26 -29.21
CA ALA A 74 27.25 -6.12 -28.74
C ALA A 74 26.68 -5.54 -27.42
N ARG A 75 25.35 -5.37 -27.35
CA ARG A 75 24.66 -4.91 -26.12
C ARG A 75 24.71 -5.95 -25.01
N ALA A 76 24.56 -7.23 -25.35
CA ALA A 76 24.70 -8.34 -24.41
C ALA A 76 26.06 -8.30 -23.70
N ARG A 77 27.16 -8.11 -24.46
CA ARG A 77 28.51 -7.95 -23.86
C ARG A 77 28.61 -6.73 -22.95
N GLN A 78 27.98 -5.61 -23.30
CA GLN A 78 27.96 -4.41 -22.45
C GLN A 78 27.21 -4.68 -21.14
N ILE A 79 26.03 -5.31 -21.21
CA ILE A 79 25.23 -5.66 -20.03
C ILE A 79 26.01 -6.62 -19.12
N VAL A 80 26.58 -7.68 -19.70
CA VAL A 80 27.40 -8.66 -18.94
C VAL A 80 28.57 -7.97 -18.26
N ALA A 81 29.32 -7.12 -18.97
CA ALA A 81 30.44 -6.39 -18.39
C ALA A 81 29.99 -5.46 -17.24
N ALA A 82 28.87 -4.76 -17.39
CA ALA A 82 28.31 -3.91 -16.35
C ALA A 82 27.88 -4.72 -15.11
N VAL A 83 27.24 -5.87 -15.31
CA VAL A 83 26.85 -6.78 -14.21
C VAL A 83 28.08 -7.33 -13.50
N GLN A 84 29.12 -7.72 -14.23
CA GLN A 84 30.39 -8.14 -13.63
C GLN A 84 31.05 -7.00 -12.83
N ALA A 85 30.85 -5.74 -13.24
CA ALA A 85 31.35 -4.54 -12.56
C ALA A 85 30.49 -4.07 -11.37
N GLY A 86 29.33 -4.69 -11.09
CA GLY A 86 28.50 -4.38 -9.92
C GLY A 86 27.06 -3.97 -10.20
N ALA A 87 26.64 -3.86 -11.47
CA ALA A 87 25.25 -3.63 -11.81
C ALA A 87 24.38 -4.87 -11.50
N GLY A 88 23.11 -4.65 -11.22
CA GLY A 88 22.13 -5.71 -11.04
C GLY A 88 21.61 -6.28 -12.36
N PHE A 89 21.10 -7.52 -12.32
CA PHE A 89 20.33 -8.11 -13.42
C PHE A 89 19.06 -8.80 -12.90
N LEU A 90 17.90 -8.47 -13.48
CA LEU A 90 16.62 -9.13 -13.21
C LEU A 90 16.02 -9.63 -14.52
N SER A 91 15.74 -10.93 -14.62
CA SER A 91 15.03 -11.48 -15.76
C SER A 91 13.61 -11.92 -15.39
N LEU A 92 12.62 -11.33 -16.07
CA LEU A 92 11.25 -11.83 -16.16
C LEU A 92 11.03 -12.65 -17.45
N ASP A 93 12.07 -12.79 -18.27
CA ASP A 93 12.06 -13.56 -19.51
C ASP A 93 12.39 -15.03 -19.23
N ARG A 94 11.42 -15.91 -19.50
CA ARG A 94 11.54 -17.35 -19.27
C ARG A 94 12.26 -18.07 -20.39
N ARG A 95 12.54 -17.43 -21.53
CA ARG A 95 13.07 -18.05 -22.76
C ARG A 95 14.58 -17.84 -22.88
N VAL A 96 15.31 -18.22 -21.84
CA VAL A 96 16.74 -17.89 -21.69
C VAL A 96 17.62 -18.49 -22.81
N GLU A 97 17.18 -19.59 -23.42
CA GLU A 97 17.81 -20.25 -24.55
C GLU A 97 17.74 -19.44 -25.86
N GLU A 98 16.78 -18.51 -25.96
CA GLU A 98 16.65 -17.62 -27.12
C GLU A 98 17.55 -16.39 -27.01
N TRP A 99 18.21 -16.18 -25.86
CA TRP A 99 19.10 -15.05 -25.65
C TRP A 99 20.39 -15.21 -26.47
N PRO A 100 21.07 -14.11 -26.85
CA PRO A 100 22.42 -14.18 -27.39
C PRO A 100 23.36 -14.93 -26.46
N ALA A 101 24.31 -15.68 -27.02
CA ALA A 101 25.25 -16.51 -26.27
C ALA A 101 25.98 -15.73 -25.16
N GLU A 102 26.31 -14.46 -25.41
CA GLU A 102 26.95 -13.63 -24.40
C GLU A 102 26.03 -13.33 -23.21
N LEU A 103 24.74 -13.08 -23.45
CA LEU A 103 23.76 -12.80 -22.39
C LEU A 103 23.39 -14.06 -21.60
N GLN A 104 23.46 -15.23 -22.22
CA GLN A 104 23.22 -16.52 -21.55
C GLN A 104 24.20 -16.78 -20.39
N ALA A 105 25.36 -16.09 -20.35
CA ALA A 105 26.25 -16.13 -19.18
C ALA A 105 25.56 -15.64 -17.89
N LEU A 106 24.50 -14.82 -18.00
CA LEU A 106 23.70 -14.33 -16.87
C LEU A 106 22.49 -15.23 -16.54
N ALA A 107 22.21 -16.26 -17.35
CA ALA A 107 21.05 -17.12 -17.18
C ALA A 107 21.35 -18.33 -16.27
N PRO A 108 20.35 -18.87 -15.56
CA PRO A 108 20.42 -20.23 -15.04
C PRO A 108 20.25 -21.26 -16.15
N LYS A 109 20.75 -22.48 -15.92
CA LYS A 109 20.38 -23.63 -16.75
C LYS A 109 18.93 -24.04 -16.47
N ILE A 110 18.07 -24.01 -17.49
CA ILE A 110 16.66 -24.41 -17.35
C ILE A 110 16.54 -25.93 -17.44
N ALA A 111 16.01 -26.53 -16.38
CA ALA A 111 15.76 -27.96 -16.28
C ALA A 111 14.43 -28.36 -16.94
N GLY A 112 13.44 -27.47 -16.91
CA GLY A 112 12.13 -27.72 -17.49
C GLY A 112 11.19 -26.53 -17.41
N ARG A 113 10.06 -26.65 -18.10
CA ARG A 113 8.95 -25.70 -18.02
C ARG A 113 7.68 -26.43 -17.62
N TRP A 114 7.05 -25.97 -16.57
CA TRP A 114 5.89 -26.63 -15.97
C TRP A 114 4.72 -25.68 -15.88
N ARG A 115 3.51 -26.16 -16.17
CA ARG A 115 2.29 -25.42 -15.91
C ARG A 115 1.93 -25.62 -14.43
N CYS A 116 2.10 -24.59 -13.62
CA CYS A 116 1.99 -24.65 -12.17
C CYS A 116 0.87 -23.74 -11.67
N GLN A 117 0.11 -24.22 -10.69
CA GLN A 117 -0.92 -23.45 -9.99
C GLN A 117 -0.51 -23.13 -8.54
N ASP A 118 0.54 -23.78 -8.05
CA ASP A 118 1.13 -23.59 -6.74
C ASP A 118 2.58 -23.10 -6.87
N LEU A 119 2.95 -22.16 -6.00
CA LEU A 119 4.31 -21.62 -5.88
C LEU A 119 4.70 -21.68 -4.41
N GLN A 120 5.81 -22.32 -4.08
CA GLN A 120 6.19 -22.56 -2.68
C GLN A 120 7.45 -21.78 -2.29
N VAL A 121 7.42 -21.10 -1.15
CA VAL A 121 8.59 -20.41 -0.60
C VAL A 121 9.62 -21.42 -0.15
N SER A 122 10.86 -21.29 -0.62
CA SER A 122 11.96 -22.20 -0.35
C SER A 122 12.64 -21.95 1.00
N ALA A 123 13.35 -22.96 1.49
CA ALA A 123 14.28 -22.86 2.63
C ALA A 123 15.73 -23.07 2.14
N PRO A 124 16.74 -22.43 2.77
CA PRO A 124 16.62 -21.43 3.83
C PRO A 124 16.02 -20.12 3.30
N GLY A 125 15.44 -19.31 4.20
CA GLY A 125 14.86 -18.02 3.81
C GLY A 125 15.90 -17.06 3.23
N HIS A 126 15.44 -16.06 2.47
CA HIS A 126 16.27 -15.05 1.84
C HIS A 126 15.61 -13.67 1.98
N TYR A 127 16.36 -12.59 1.76
CA TYR A 127 15.81 -11.22 1.77
C TYR A 127 14.55 -11.08 0.91
N LEU A 128 14.55 -11.66 -0.30
CA LEU A 128 13.41 -11.63 -1.22
C LEU A 128 12.13 -12.23 -0.61
N SER A 129 12.24 -13.30 0.17
CA SER A 129 11.11 -13.97 0.82
C SER A 129 10.80 -13.46 2.23
N ALA A 130 11.43 -12.37 2.67
CA ALA A 130 11.11 -11.73 3.95
C ALA A 130 9.61 -11.47 4.07
N GLY A 131 9.01 -11.78 5.22
CA GLY A 131 7.57 -11.70 5.43
C GLY A 131 6.77 -12.94 5.02
N HIS A 132 7.40 -13.93 4.37
CA HIS A 132 6.77 -15.20 4.02
C HIS A 132 7.47 -16.37 4.71
N ALA A 133 6.69 -17.26 5.33
CA ALA A 133 7.24 -18.44 6.00
C ALA A 133 7.78 -19.44 4.96
N PRO A 134 8.97 -20.02 5.16
CA PRO A 134 9.44 -21.14 4.34
C PRO A 134 8.42 -22.28 4.33
N GLY A 135 8.21 -22.87 3.16
CA GLY A 135 7.24 -23.94 2.94
C GLY A 135 5.80 -23.45 2.71
N SER A 136 5.48 -22.16 2.97
CA SER A 136 4.19 -21.60 2.59
C SER A 136 4.01 -21.62 1.07
N ALA A 137 2.78 -21.88 0.62
CA ALA A 137 2.43 -21.98 -0.78
C ALA A 137 1.42 -20.90 -1.17
N TRP A 138 1.58 -20.35 -2.37
CA TRP A 138 0.61 -19.48 -3.00
C TRP A 138 -0.17 -20.26 -4.04
N LEU A 139 -1.49 -20.19 -3.94
CA LEU A 139 -2.41 -20.79 -4.90
C LEU A 139 -2.85 -19.75 -5.92
N LEU A 140 -2.51 -19.98 -7.18
CA LEU A 140 -2.88 -19.14 -8.31
C LEU A 140 -4.32 -19.48 -8.76
N ARG A 141 -5.08 -18.46 -9.19
CA ARG A 141 -6.41 -18.66 -9.79
C ARG A 141 -6.33 -19.33 -11.15
N GLN A 142 -5.26 -19.04 -11.88
CA GLN A 142 -4.93 -19.69 -13.13
C GLN A 142 -3.48 -20.17 -13.11
N ALA A 143 -3.26 -21.37 -13.63
CA ALA A 143 -1.92 -21.90 -13.75
C ALA A 143 -1.08 -21.11 -14.77
N VAL A 144 0.17 -20.84 -14.43
CA VAL A 144 1.16 -20.19 -15.30
C VAL A 144 2.27 -21.16 -15.67
N VAL A 145 2.95 -20.89 -16.78
CA VAL A 145 4.17 -21.64 -17.12
C VAL A 145 5.33 -21.07 -16.31
N CYS A 146 5.95 -21.93 -15.51
CA CYS A 146 7.16 -21.65 -14.76
C CYS A 146 8.35 -22.29 -15.47
N ALA A 147 9.37 -21.51 -15.80
CA ALA A 147 10.69 -22.03 -16.17
C ALA A 147 11.46 -22.31 -14.88
N CYS A 148 11.85 -23.56 -14.69
CA CYS A 148 12.50 -24.00 -13.46
C CYS A 148 13.95 -24.40 -13.72
N THR A 149 14.82 -24.08 -12.75
CA THR A 149 16.24 -24.43 -12.76
C THR A 149 16.57 -25.42 -11.64
N THR A 150 17.56 -26.27 -11.92
CA THR A 150 18.25 -27.12 -10.94
C THR A 150 19.73 -26.76 -10.87
N ASP A 151 20.09 -25.56 -11.33
CA ASP A 151 21.46 -25.07 -11.33
C ASP A 151 21.90 -24.78 -9.89
N ALA A 152 22.93 -25.49 -9.43
CA ALA A 152 23.39 -25.41 -8.04
C ALA A 152 23.99 -24.03 -7.70
N ASP A 153 24.39 -23.26 -8.71
CA ASP A 153 24.92 -21.90 -8.54
C ASP A 153 23.82 -20.87 -8.22
N TRP A 154 22.54 -21.28 -8.28
CA TRP A 154 21.38 -20.44 -8.04
C TRP A 154 20.63 -20.88 -6.78
N GLN A 155 20.53 -19.99 -5.80
CA GLN A 155 19.74 -20.22 -4.60
C GLN A 155 18.24 -20.13 -4.93
N ALA A 156 17.49 -21.17 -4.61
CA ALA A 156 16.04 -21.18 -4.72
C ALA A 156 15.38 -20.25 -3.70
N ILE A 157 14.50 -19.36 -4.16
CA ILE A 157 13.64 -18.51 -3.33
C ILE A 157 12.20 -19.03 -3.36
N VAL A 158 11.73 -19.40 -4.55
CA VAL A 158 10.41 -19.99 -4.78
C VAL A 158 10.57 -21.18 -5.69
N THR A 159 9.92 -22.28 -5.35
CA THR A 159 9.85 -23.49 -6.16
C THR A 159 8.48 -23.63 -6.82
N ALA A 160 8.50 -24.25 -7.99
CA ALA A 160 7.32 -24.73 -8.69
C ALA A 160 7.61 -26.14 -9.19
N ASN A 161 6.71 -27.09 -8.92
CA ASN A 161 6.94 -28.52 -9.18
C ASN A 161 8.26 -29.04 -8.54
N GLY A 162 8.56 -28.58 -7.32
CA GLY A 162 9.77 -28.97 -6.57
C GLY A 162 11.09 -28.41 -7.10
N GLN A 163 11.09 -27.59 -8.15
CA GLN A 163 12.29 -27.00 -8.75
C GLN A 163 12.27 -25.48 -8.64
N ALA A 164 13.44 -24.83 -8.58
CA ALA A 164 13.53 -23.38 -8.36
C ALA A 164 12.98 -22.62 -9.57
N THR A 165 11.96 -21.78 -9.35
CA THR A 165 11.38 -20.90 -10.38
C THR A 165 11.75 -19.44 -10.13
N ILE A 166 11.83 -19.01 -8.87
CA ILE A 166 12.50 -17.75 -8.53
C ILE A 166 13.80 -18.13 -7.86
N ALA A 167 14.90 -17.67 -8.43
CA ALA A 167 16.22 -17.99 -7.95
C ALA A 167 17.13 -16.77 -8.02
N VAL A 168 18.11 -16.74 -7.14
CA VAL A 168 19.08 -15.65 -7.03
C VAL A 168 20.51 -16.18 -7.06
N ARG A 169 21.43 -15.35 -7.52
CA ARG A 169 22.86 -15.56 -7.34
C ARG A 169 23.62 -14.24 -7.29
N THR A 170 24.84 -14.32 -6.80
CA THR A 170 25.84 -13.24 -6.93
C THR A 170 26.96 -13.77 -7.82
N ALA A 171 27.30 -13.04 -8.88
CA ALA A 171 28.41 -13.41 -9.77
C ALA A 171 29.11 -12.15 -10.28
N GLY A 172 30.44 -12.15 -10.18
CA GLY A 172 31.22 -10.91 -10.29
C GLY A 172 30.90 -9.96 -9.13
N GLY A 173 30.79 -8.67 -9.42
CA GLY A 173 30.30 -7.68 -8.45
C GLY A 173 28.77 -7.56 -8.36
N GLY A 174 28.03 -8.17 -9.28
CA GLY A 174 26.59 -7.95 -9.47
C GLY A 174 25.71 -9.03 -8.85
N ARG A 175 24.47 -8.63 -8.49
CA ARG A 175 23.41 -9.51 -8.01
C ARG A 175 22.41 -9.80 -9.12
N GLN A 176 22.00 -11.06 -9.21
CA GLN A 176 21.18 -11.55 -10.31
C GLN A 176 19.93 -12.26 -9.79
N VAL A 177 18.79 -11.96 -10.39
CA VAL A 177 17.51 -12.59 -10.08
C VAL A 177 16.90 -13.16 -11.35
N PHE A 178 16.56 -14.44 -11.31
CA PHE A 178 15.76 -15.10 -12.32
C PHE A 178 14.35 -15.30 -11.78
N PHE A 179 13.35 -14.77 -12.47
CA PHE A 179 11.95 -14.80 -12.07
C PHE A 179 11.15 -15.66 -13.07
N GLY A 180 11.35 -16.97 -13.00
CA GLY A 180 10.89 -17.97 -13.95
C GLY A 180 9.38 -18.17 -14.06
N CYS A 181 8.56 -17.60 -13.17
CA CYS A 181 7.10 -17.52 -13.36
C CYS A 181 6.69 -16.34 -14.29
N GLY A 182 7.62 -15.44 -14.61
CA GLY A 182 7.41 -14.25 -15.45
C GLY A 182 6.49 -13.21 -14.81
N ILE A 183 6.31 -12.08 -15.48
CA ILE A 183 5.46 -10.99 -14.99
C ILE A 183 3.97 -11.36 -14.92
N ARG A 184 3.55 -12.34 -15.72
CA ARG A 184 2.15 -12.80 -15.84
C ARG A 184 1.50 -13.25 -14.54
N VAL A 185 2.29 -13.66 -13.55
CA VAL A 185 1.78 -13.99 -12.21
C VAL A 185 1.01 -12.81 -11.60
N TYR A 186 1.39 -11.56 -11.91
CA TYR A 186 0.77 -10.36 -11.37
C TYR A 186 -0.50 -9.91 -12.09
N ARG A 187 -0.94 -10.61 -13.16
CA ARG A 187 -2.25 -10.33 -13.76
C ARG A 187 -3.38 -10.62 -12.77
N GLU A 188 -4.43 -9.79 -12.81
CA GLU A 188 -5.60 -9.90 -11.92
C GLU A 188 -6.29 -11.28 -11.97
N ASP A 189 -6.33 -11.90 -13.15
CA ASP A 189 -6.95 -13.20 -13.41
C ASP A 189 -6.05 -14.40 -13.05
N VAL A 190 -4.78 -14.15 -12.69
CA VAL A 190 -3.81 -15.17 -12.26
C VAL A 190 -3.59 -15.12 -10.75
N PHE A 191 -2.84 -14.13 -10.27
CA PHE A 191 -2.68 -13.86 -8.83
C PHE A 191 -3.02 -12.41 -8.55
N GLY A 192 -2.45 -11.45 -9.28
CA GLY A 192 -2.75 -10.04 -9.08
C GLY A 192 -1.81 -9.38 -8.06
N HIS A 193 -1.50 -8.11 -8.29
CA HIS A 193 -0.93 -7.25 -7.28
C HIS A 193 -1.82 -7.15 -6.02
N GLY A 194 -1.26 -6.63 -4.93
CA GLY A 194 -1.94 -6.42 -3.66
C GLY A 194 -2.54 -7.63 -2.97
N ARG A 195 -2.08 -8.83 -3.32
CA ARG A 195 -2.52 -10.11 -2.71
C ARG A 195 -1.44 -10.80 -1.88
N GLY A 196 -0.43 -10.05 -1.43
CA GLY A 196 0.66 -10.55 -0.58
C GLY A 196 1.76 -11.27 -1.36
N TYR A 197 2.07 -10.80 -2.58
CA TYR A 197 3.17 -11.29 -3.40
C TYR A 197 4.00 -10.16 -4.06
N ASP A 198 3.53 -8.93 -3.94
CA ASP A 198 4.20 -7.71 -4.41
C ASP A 198 5.61 -7.59 -3.83
N GLY A 199 5.76 -8.02 -2.57
CA GLY A 199 7.00 -8.21 -1.85
C GLY A 199 8.12 -8.83 -2.65
N MET A 200 7.79 -9.93 -3.34
CA MET A 200 8.76 -10.73 -4.06
C MET A 200 9.39 -9.94 -5.23
N LEU A 201 8.57 -9.21 -5.99
CA LEU A 201 9.05 -8.45 -7.15
C LEU A 201 9.82 -7.19 -6.73
N TRP A 202 9.28 -6.38 -5.81
CA TRP A 202 10.01 -5.17 -5.45
C TRP A 202 11.29 -5.49 -4.68
N ARG A 203 11.31 -6.53 -3.83
CA ARG A 203 12.56 -6.96 -3.17
C ARG A 203 13.53 -7.55 -4.16
N ALA A 204 13.09 -8.23 -5.22
CA ALA A 204 13.98 -8.64 -6.31
C ALA A 204 14.64 -7.45 -7.00
N ILE A 205 13.87 -6.39 -7.30
CA ILE A 205 14.38 -5.15 -7.91
C ILE A 205 15.38 -4.46 -6.97
N VAL A 206 14.98 -4.23 -5.71
CA VAL A 206 15.81 -3.56 -4.72
C VAL A 206 17.05 -4.38 -4.41
N TRP A 207 16.95 -5.69 -4.23
CA TRP A 207 18.09 -6.52 -3.88
C TRP A 207 19.12 -6.61 -5.01
N ALA A 208 18.65 -6.80 -6.25
CA ALA A 208 19.52 -6.97 -7.42
C ALA A 208 20.28 -5.69 -7.77
N ALA A 209 19.62 -4.53 -7.67
CA ALA A 209 20.19 -3.27 -8.11
C ALA A 209 21.53 -2.93 -7.41
N ALA A 210 22.40 -2.18 -8.08
CA ALA A 210 23.55 -1.56 -7.44
C ALA A 210 23.09 -0.61 -6.31
N LYS A 211 23.93 -0.44 -5.30
CA LYS A 211 23.67 0.45 -4.16
C LYS A 211 24.66 1.63 -4.17
N PRO A 212 24.27 2.80 -3.63
CA PRO A 212 22.94 3.18 -3.12
C PRO A 212 21.87 3.23 -4.22
N LEU A 213 20.63 2.86 -3.89
CA LEU A 213 19.47 2.95 -4.80
C LEU A 213 18.38 3.85 -4.17
N PRO A 214 18.11 5.04 -4.72
CA PRO A 214 17.01 5.89 -4.24
C PRO A 214 15.65 5.51 -4.83
N THR A 215 14.60 5.60 -4.02
CA THR A 215 13.19 5.38 -4.38
C THR A 215 12.27 6.44 -3.74
N ARG A 216 11.19 6.79 -4.44
CA ARG A 216 10.09 7.63 -3.92
C ARG A 216 8.92 6.80 -3.39
N SER A 217 9.26 5.69 -2.74
CA SER A 217 8.32 4.76 -2.14
C SER A 217 7.82 5.25 -0.79
N MET A 218 6.62 4.81 -0.40
CA MET A 218 6.08 5.05 0.94
C MET A 218 6.99 4.44 2.00
N PRO A 219 7.40 5.20 3.04
CA PRO A 219 8.01 4.60 4.23
C PRO A 219 7.09 3.56 4.87
N PRO A 220 7.62 2.58 5.62
CA PRO A 220 6.84 1.53 6.25
C PRO A 220 6.03 2.05 7.47
N TYR A 221 5.21 3.08 7.26
CA TYR A 221 4.42 3.67 8.32
C TYR A 221 3.39 2.67 8.85
N LEU A 222 3.13 2.73 10.15
CA LEU A 222 2.04 2.02 10.81
C LEU A 222 1.09 3.04 11.45
N THR A 223 -0.17 2.98 11.06
CA THR A 223 -1.22 3.89 11.54
C THR A 223 -2.52 3.14 11.82
N ALA A 224 -3.48 3.83 12.43
CA ALA A 224 -4.82 3.31 12.68
C ALA A 224 -5.94 4.23 12.15
N ARG A 225 -7.11 3.64 11.92
CA ARG A 225 -8.38 4.33 11.60
C ARG A 225 -9.50 3.62 12.33
N ILE A 226 -10.36 4.36 13.00
CA ILE A 226 -11.55 3.81 13.67
C ILE A 226 -12.76 4.52 13.09
N ASP A 227 -13.72 3.73 12.63
CA ASP A 227 -14.98 4.21 12.08
C ASP A 227 -16.09 4.12 13.12
N ASP A 228 -17.24 4.75 12.84
CA ASP A 228 -18.46 4.68 13.65
C ASP A 228 -18.26 5.10 15.12
N CYS A 229 -17.43 6.13 15.33
CA CYS A 229 -16.99 6.56 16.65
C CYS A 229 -18.03 7.47 17.33
N ASN A 230 -18.56 7.02 18.46
CA ASN A 230 -19.38 7.79 19.39
C ASN A 230 -18.72 8.01 20.76
N GLY A 231 -17.48 7.53 20.97
CA GLY A 231 -16.74 7.67 22.24
C GLY A 231 -16.64 6.39 23.05
N ALA A 232 -17.23 5.29 22.56
CA ALA A 232 -17.35 4.03 23.26
C ALA A 232 -17.87 4.19 24.72
N TYR A 233 -17.77 3.14 25.51
CA TYR A 233 -18.08 3.19 26.95
C TYR A 233 -17.00 3.86 27.82
N SER A 234 -15.94 4.39 27.21
CA SER A 234 -14.74 4.90 27.90
C SER A 234 -14.31 6.31 27.48
N ALA A 235 -15.16 7.04 26.76
CA ALA A 235 -14.83 8.36 26.18
C ALA A 235 -13.49 8.33 25.42
N PHE A 236 -13.37 7.38 24.48
CA PHE A 236 -12.17 7.09 23.66
C PHE A 236 -10.96 6.53 24.41
N GLY A 237 -11.12 5.98 25.62
CA GLY A 237 -10.01 5.41 26.39
C GLY A 237 -9.20 4.34 25.66
N TYR A 238 -9.83 3.63 24.72
CA TYR A 238 -9.17 2.64 23.86
C TYR A 238 -8.05 3.22 22.96
N VAL A 239 -8.02 4.55 22.74
CA VAL A 239 -6.97 5.22 21.94
C VAL A 239 -5.61 5.17 22.63
N GLU A 240 -5.58 5.03 23.96
CA GLU A 240 -4.33 4.89 24.72
C GLU A 240 -3.50 3.68 24.26
N ALA A 241 -4.17 2.60 23.84
CA ALA A 241 -3.51 1.43 23.28
C ALA A 241 -2.66 1.78 22.04
N PHE A 242 -3.13 2.69 21.17
CA PHE A 242 -2.36 3.16 20.02
C PHE A 242 -1.27 4.16 20.41
N ASN A 243 -1.60 5.13 21.27
CA ASN A 243 -0.70 6.22 21.62
C ASN A 243 0.56 5.71 22.36
N ARG A 244 0.46 4.63 23.15
CA ARG A 244 1.64 3.98 23.78
C ARG A 244 2.67 3.48 22.76
N HIS A 245 2.24 3.22 21.53
CA HIS A 245 3.09 2.80 20.42
C HIS A 245 3.41 3.94 19.45
N GLY A 246 3.11 5.20 19.80
CA GLY A 246 3.36 6.36 18.93
C GLY A 246 2.39 6.49 17.76
N ILE A 247 1.28 5.74 17.74
CA ILE A 247 0.27 5.80 16.69
C ILE A 247 -0.84 6.77 17.10
N SER A 248 -1.21 7.68 16.20
CA SER A 248 -2.35 8.59 16.38
C SER A 248 -3.43 8.28 15.34
N PRO A 249 -4.55 7.62 15.72
CA PRO A 249 -5.59 7.24 14.77
C PRO A 249 -6.35 8.44 14.22
N ASN A 250 -7.00 8.26 13.07
CA ASN A 250 -8.16 9.05 12.69
C ASN A 250 -9.43 8.40 13.24
N LEU A 251 -10.30 9.20 13.86
CA LEU A 251 -11.58 8.77 14.40
C LEU A 251 -12.73 9.41 13.59
N GLY A 252 -13.58 8.57 12.99
CA GLY A 252 -14.76 9.01 12.25
C GLY A 252 -15.96 9.16 13.18
N LEU A 253 -16.32 10.39 13.52
CA LEU A 253 -17.32 10.71 14.54
C LEU A 253 -18.78 10.60 14.05
N PHE A 254 -19.63 10.00 14.88
CA PHE A 254 -21.09 10.19 14.91
C PHE A 254 -21.44 11.31 15.89
N ILE A 255 -21.49 12.54 15.36
CA ILE A 255 -21.53 13.78 16.14
C ILE A 255 -22.69 13.83 17.15
N ASP A 256 -23.87 13.36 16.78
CA ASP A 256 -25.05 13.43 17.65
C ASP A 256 -25.04 12.38 18.75
N GLU A 257 -24.27 11.32 18.56
CA GLU A 257 -24.22 10.18 19.48
C GLU A 257 -23.25 10.39 20.64
N MET A 258 -22.48 11.48 20.58
CA MET A 258 -21.48 11.83 21.57
C MET A 258 -22.09 12.63 22.73
N GLY A 259 -21.92 12.12 23.94
CA GLY A 259 -22.27 12.83 25.17
C GLY A 259 -21.20 13.85 25.60
N PRO A 260 -21.46 14.66 26.65
CA PRO A 260 -20.48 15.59 27.21
C PRO A 260 -19.12 14.96 27.54
N SER A 261 -19.11 13.75 28.11
CA SER A 261 -17.89 13.02 28.44
C SER A 261 -17.07 12.65 27.20
N ASP A 262 -17.75 12.25 26.12
CA ASP A 262 -17.10 11.87 24.86
C ASP A 262 -16.46 13.09 24.19
N TRP A 263 -17.15 14.22 24.11
CA TRP A 263 -16.59 15.48 23.59
C TRP A 263 -15.40 15.96 24.42
N ALA A 264 -15.46 15.82 25.75
CA ALA A 264 -14.31 16.11 26.61
C ALA A 264 -13.13 15.14 26.31
N GLY A 265 -13.42 13.87 26.03
CA GLY A 265 -12.43 12.88 25.57
C GLY A 265 -11.76 13.27 24.26
N ALA A 266 -12.56 13.60 23.24
CA ALA A 266 -12.07 14.07 21.94
C ALA A 266 -11.18 15.31 22.08
N THR A 267 -11.61 16.29 22.89
CA THR A 267 -10.84 17.51 23.19
C THR A 267 -9.47 17.18 23.79
N ARG A 268 -9.42 16.29 24.79
CA ARG A 268 -8.15 15.88 25.44
C ARG A 268 -7.21 15.22 24.45
N LEU A 269 -7.72 14.31 23.62
CA LEU A 269 -6.93 13.60 22.61
C LEU A 269 -6.42 14.56 21.54
N PHE A 270 -7.26 15.47 21.06
CA PHE A 270 -6.87 16.48 20.06
C PHE A 270 -5.72 17.38 20.58
N GLN A 271 -5.86 17.93 21.79
CA GLN A 271 -4.85 18.79 22.40
C GLN A 271 -3.50 18.10 22.60
N LYS A 272 -3.51 16.80 22.89
CA LYS A 272 -2.30 15.97 23.03
C LYS A 272 -1.77 15.44 21.70
N LYS A 273 -2.43 15.74 20.57
CA LYS A 273 -2.16 15.13 19.25
C LYS A 273 -2.24 13.59 19.28
N GLY A 274 -3.10 13.05 20.15
CA GLY A 274 -3.30 11.61 20.30
C GLY A 274 -4.25 11.02 19.25
N ALA A 275 -5.09 11.85 18.61
CA ALA A 275 -5.95 11.45 17.50
C ALA A 275 -6.33 12.68 16.65
N ASP A 276 -6.67 12.43 15.40
CA ASP A 276 -7.35 13.40 14.52
C ASP A 276 -8.81 12.97 14.31
N PHE A 277 -9.71 13.95 14.12
CA PHE A 277 -11.16 13.72 14.11
C PHE A 277 -11.77 14.12 12.77
N SER A 278 -12.60 13.24 12.21
CA SER A 278 -13.34 13.51 10.97
C SER A 278 -14.83 13.35 11.21
N MET A 279 -15.64 14.12 10.50
CA MET A 279 -17.07 13.86 10.38
C MET A 279 -17.28 12.55 9.63
N HIS A 280 -17.99 11.60 10.25
CA HIS A 280 -18.37 10.33 9.63
C HIS A 280 -19.83 10.33 9.19
N ALA A 281 -20.72 10.57 10.16
CA ALA A 281 -22.13 10.89 9.97
C ALA A 281 -22.63 11.65 11.21
N PHE A 282 -23.88 12.07 11.23
CA PHE A 282 -24.46 12.60 12.47
C PHE A 282 -24.83 11.46 13.41
N ARG A 283 -25.39 10.37 12.86
CA ARG A 283 -25.85 9.18 13.60
C ARG A 283 -26.05 7.98 12.69
N ASP A 284 -25.89 6.78 13.26
CA ASP A 284 -26.41 5.51 12.77
C ASP A 284 -26.86 4.65 13.97
N ASP A 285 -28.14 4.76 14.34
CA ASP A 285 -28.66 4.04 15.50
C ASP A 285 -29.06 2.59 15.22
N PHE A 286 -28.81 2.09 14.00
CA PHE A 286 -29.31 0.79 13.57
C PHE A 286 -28.87 -0.34 14.50
N TYR A 287 -27.62 -0.34 14.96
CA TYR A 287 -27.09 -1.37 15.84
C TYR A 287 -27.57 -1.21 17.28
N LYS A 288 -27.66 0.02 17.78
CA LYS A 288 -28.06 0.32 19.16
C LYS A 288 -29.51 -0.07 19.44
N ALA A 289 -30.35 -0.05 18.42
CA ALA A 289 -31.73 -0.51 18.48
C ALA A 289 -31.88 -2.04 18.54
N ARG A 290 -30.85 -2.80 18.19
CA ARG A 290 -30.95 -4.26 18.13
C ARG A 290 -31.00 -4.85 19.53
N SER A 291 -31.97 -5.74 19.74
CA SER A 291 -32.16 -6.43 21.02
C SER A 291 -30.99 -7.32 21.44
N ASN A 292 -30.06 -7.63 20.54
CA ASN A 292 -28.84 -8.41 20.81
C ASN A 292 -27.55 -7.56 20.84
N TYR A 293 -27.63 -6.24 20.70
CA TYR A 293 -26.48 -5.37 20.95
C TYR A 293 -26.24 -5.27 22.47
N ARG A 294 -25.01 -5.54 22.88
CA ARG A 294 -24.58 -5.62 24.28
C ARG A 294 -23.23 -4.91 24.40
N PRO A 295 -23.23 -3.57 24.54
CA PRO A 295 -21.99 -2.87 24.82
C PRO A 295 -21.48 -3.28 26.21
N TYR A 296 -20.17 -3.20 26.40
CA TYR A 296 -19.46 -3.57 27.62
C TYR A 296 -19.93 -2.72 28.80
N ALA A 297 -20.14 -1.43 28.56
CA ALA A 297 -20.83 -0.50 29.45
C ALA A 297 -21.47 0.64 28.63
N VAL A 298 -22.23 1.53 29.28
CA VAL A 298 -22.78 2.74 28.66
C VAL A 298 -22.56 3.89 29.62
N LEU A 299 -21.99 5.00 29.13
CA LEU A 299 -21.84 6.21 29.93
C LEU A 299 -23.22 6.83 30.20
N ALA A 300 -23.43 7.35 31.41
CA ALA A 300 -24.73 7.85 31.87
C ALA A 300 -25.22 9.07 31.09
N ASP A 301 -24.33 9.77 30.39
CA ASP A 301 -24.59 11.00 29.65
C ASP A 301 -24.65 10.77 28.13
N LYS A 302 -24.73 9.51 27.67
CA LYS A 302 -24.99 9.19 26.26
C LYS A 302 -26.40 9.65 25.87
N PRO A 303 -26.56 10.31 24.71
CA PRO A 303 -27.87 10.75 24.24
C PRO A 303 -28.74 9.56 23.81
N ASP A 304 -30.03 9.60 24.16
CA ASP A 304 -31.03 8.65 23.66
C ASP A 304 -31.65 9.17 22.35
N LEU A 305 -30.98 8.90 21.23
CA LEU A 305 -31.43 9.31 19.91
C LEU A 305 -32.50 8.38 19.31
N SER A 306 -32.62 7.15 19.83
CA SER A 306 -33.43 6.08 19.24
C SER A 306 -34.69 5.77 20.05
N ASN A 307 -35.01 6.57 21.08
CA ASN A 307 -36.15 6.33 22.00
C ASN A 307 -36.08 4.93 22.62
N GLY A 308 -34.93 4.60 23.19
CA GLY A 308 -34.60 3.27 23.71
C GLY A 308 -34.58 2.20 22.62
N GLY A 309 -34.07 2.52 21.43
CA GLY A 309 -33.93 1.56 20.33
C GLY A 309 -35.19 1.30 19.50
N LYS A 310 -36.23 2.15 19.62
CA LYS A 310 -37.50 1.99 18.89
C LYS A 310 -37.51 2.65 17.52
N VAL A 311 -36.62 3.60 17.28
CA VAL A 311 -36.51 4.33 16.02
C VAL A 311 -35.05 4.29 15.55
N THR A 312 -34.81 3.68 14.40
CA THR A 312 -33.51 3.66 13.74
C THR A 312 -33.48 4.71 12.65
N LEU A 313 -32.49 5.59 12.68
CA LEU A 313 -32.26 6.59 11.64
C LEU A 313 -30.77 6.64 11.32
N PHE A 314 -30.50 6.82 10.04
CA PHE A 314 -29.20 7.24 9.54
C PHE A 314 -29.29 8.69 9.10
N GLU A 315 -28.30 9.50 9.43
CA GLU A 315 -28.20 10.87 8.93
C GLU A 315 -26.76 11.20 8.53
N GLY A 316 -26.49 11.18 7.21
CA GLY A 316 -25.21 11.58 6.62
C GLY A 316 -25.08 13.09 6.40
N LEU A 317 -23.94 13.52 5.88
CA LEU A 317 -23.67 14.95 5.67
C LEU A 317 -24.43 15.54 4.48
N GLY A 318 -24.34 14.90 3.31
CA GLY A 318 -24.74 15.54 2.04
C GLY A 318 -25.36 14.62 0.99
N LEU A 319 -25.40 13.32 1.23
CA LEU A 319 -26.00 12.33 0.34
C LEU A 319 -27.17 11.64 1.05
N ASP A 320 -28.26 11.43 0.34
CA ASP A 320 -29.34 10.57 0.79
C ASP A 320 -28.91 9.10 0.61
N HIS A 321 -28.88 8.33 1.70
CA HIS A 321 -28.34 6.98 1.73
C HIS A 321 -29.16 5.97 0.91
N ASP A 322 -30.48 6.18 0.83
CA ASP A 322 -31.38 5.25 0.17
C ASP A 322 -31.39 5.47 -1.35
N THR A 323 -31.35 6.73 -1.78
CA THR A 323 -31.49 7.11 -3.19
C THR A 323 -30.17 7.44 -3.87
N GLY A 324 -29.13 7.76 -3.11
CA GLY A 324 -27.86 8.27 -3.65
C GLY A 324 -27.95 9.68 -4.23
N LEU A 325 -29.05 10.40 -3.99
CA LEU A 325 -29.22 11.78 -4.45
C LEU A 325 -28.53 12.76 -3.48
N ASN A 326 -28.05 13.88 -4.03
CA ASN A 326 -27.57 14.98 -3.19
C ASN A 326 -28.71 15.53 -2.33
N LEU A 327 -28.44 15.81 -1.06
CA LEU A 327 -29.41 16.48 -0.19
C LEU A 327 -29.70 17.91 -0.70
N PRO A 328 -30.90 18.45 -0.45
CA PRO A 328 -31.23 19.83 -0.82
C PRO A 328 -30.19 20.83 -0.29
N PRO A 329 -29.77 21.86 -1.07
CA PRO A 329 -28.72 22.78 -0.65
C PRO A 329 -28.94 23.47 0.71
N ALA A 330 -30.20 23.76 1.05
CA ALA A 330 -30.54 24.32 2.35
C ALA A 330 -30.31 23.35 3.51
N GLN A 331 -30.57 22.05 3.30
CA GLN A 331 -30.29 21.00 4.28
C GLN A 331 -28.79 20.78 4.42
N LEU A 332 -28.05 20.66 3.31
CA LEU A 332 -26.60 20.54 3.34
C LEU A 332 -25.94 21.71 4.11
N ARG A 333 -26.35 22.96 3.87
CA ARG A 333 -25.82 24.11 4.63
C ARG A 333 -26.09 24.01 6.13
N ARG A 334 -27.28 23.58 6.54
CA ARG A 334 -27.60 23.35 7.96
C ARG A 334 -26.72 22.25 8.55
N ASN A 335 -26.54 21.15 7.82
CA ASN A 335 -25.70 20.04 8.23
C ASN A 335 -24.24 20.49 8.41
N VAL A 336 -23.71 21.25 7.46
CA VAL A 336 -22.35 21.82 7.56
C VAL A 336 -22.22 22.74 8.77
N GLN A 337 -23.17 23.66 9.01
CA GLN A 337 -23.16 24.52 10.18
C GLN A 337 -23.20 23.71 11.49
N ARG A 338 -24.05 22.69 11.55
CA ARG A 338 -24.17 21.79 12.71
C ARG A 338 -22.86 21.06 13.02
N MET A 339 -22.18 20.56 11.99
CA MET A 339 -20.86 19.95 12.12
C MET A 339 -19.85 20.98 12.66
N ASP A 340 -19.80 22.19 12.10
CA ASP A 340 -18.89 23.23 12.56
C ASP A 340 -19.13 23.64 14.01
N ASP A 341 -20.40 23.82 14.39
CA ASP A 341 -20.79 24.21 15.75
C ASP A 341 -20.34 23.15 16.76
N ALA A 342 -20.50 21.87 16.44
CA ALA A 342 -20.06 20.78 17.30
C ALA A 342 -18.53 20.75 17.48
N PHE A 343 -17.77 20.83 16.38
CA PHE A 343 -16.31 20.86 16.42
C PHE A 343 -15.79 22.11 17.15
N ALA A 344 -16.38 23.27 16.88
CA ALA A 344 -16.04 24.54 17.53
C ALA A 344 -16.34 24.53 19.03
N ALA A 345 -17.48 23.97 19.45
CA ALA A 345 -17.85 23.84 20.86
C ALA A 345 -16.86 22.96 21.64
N ALA A 346 -16.31 21.92 21.00
CA ALA A 346 -15.27 21.08 21.57
C ALA A 346 -13.84 21.67 21.43
N GLY A 347 -13.68 22.79 20.72
CA GLY A 347 -12.36 23.38 20.47
C GLY A 347 -11.42 22.49 19.66
N ILE A 348 -11.98 21.64 18.78
CA ILE A 348 -11.23 20.75 17.89
C ILE A 348 -11.43 21.16 16.43
N ARG A 349 -10.52 20.75 15.55
CA ARG A 349 -10.64 20.97 14.09
C ARG A 349 -11.06 19.69 13.38
N HIS A 350 -11.74 19.83 12.25
CA HIS A 350 -11.90 18.72 11.31
C HIS A 350 -10.52 18.34 10.72
N SER A 351 -10.23 17.05 10.65
CA SER A 351 -9.02 16.51 10.03
C SER A 351 -8.97 16.85 8.53
N ARG A 352 -7.78 16.85 7.95
CA ARG A 352 -7.62 16.89 6.49
C ARG A 352 -8.18 15.62 5.82
N ILE A 353 -8.44 14.58 6.61
CA ILE A 353 -9.05 13.33 6.18
C ILE A 353 -10.56 13.46 6.10
N ILE A 354 -11.12 13.04 4.96
CA ILE A 354 -12.54 12.78 4.78
C ILE A 354 -12.75 11.29 5.04
N ASN A 355 -13.30 11.00 6.22
CA ASN A 355 -13.68 9.66 6.66
C ASN A 355 -15.21 9.63 6.78
N ALA A 356 -15.92 9.60 5.66
CA ALA A 356 -17.38 9.57 5.65
C ALA A 356 -17.90 8.14 5.86
N HIS A 357 -19.03 8.01 6.56
CA HIS A 357 -19.72 6.73 6.71
C HIS A 357 -20.10 6.20 5.33
N TYR A 358 -19.88 4.91 5.10
CA TYR A 358 -20.00 4.27 3.79
C TYR A 358 -19.16 4.92 2.66
N GLY A 359 -18.24 5.83 2.98
CA GLY A 359 -17.52 6.64 1.99
C GLY A 359 -18.45 7.57 1.18
N GLU A 360 -19.64 7.87 1.67
CA GLU A 360 -20.69 8.57 0.94
C GLU A 360 -20.50 10.09 1.00
N VAL A 361 -19.69 10.60 0.08
CA VAL A 361 -19.41 12.03 -0.07
C VAL A 361 -20.17 12.57 -1.28
N SER A 362 -21.12 13.48 -1.07
CA SER A 362 -21.84 14.13 -2.19
C SER A 362 -20.94 15.13 -2.93
N TYR A 363 -21.14 15.32 -4.24
CA TYR A 363 -20.40 16.36 -4.99
C TYR A 363 -20.65 17.76 -4.43
N THR A 364 -21.88 18.02 -3.99
CA THR A 364 -22.25 19.31 -3.40
C THR A 364 -21.60 19.57 -2.04
N SER A 365 -21.17 18.52 -1.32
CA SER A 365 -20.43 18.66 -0.05
C SER A 365 -18.94 18.95 -0.22
N ILE A 366 -18.37 18.68 -1.40
CA ILE A 366 -16.92 18.79 -1.64
C ILE A 366 -16.39 20.20 -1.33
N PRO A 367 -16.98 21.31 -1.82
CA PRO A 367 -16.48 22.65 -1.50
C PRO A 367 -16.38 22.92 0.00
N TYR A 368 -17.34 22.44 0.80
CA TYR A 368 -17.32 22.61 2.25
C TYR A 368 -16.17 21.81 2.90
N PHE A 369 -15.87 20.60 2.44
CA PHE A 369 -14.68 19.90 2.92
C PHE A 369 -13.38 20.65 2.59
N LEU A 370 -13.27 21.18 1.38
CA LEU A 370 -12.09 21.93 0.94
C LEU A 370 -11.87 23.24 1.71
N GLU A 371 -12.95 23.96 2.06
CA GLU A 371 -12.87 25.15 2.94
C GLU A 371 -12.22 24.85 4.30
N ARG A 372 -12.32 23.59 4.77
CA ARG A 372 -11.72 23.10 6.02
C ARG A 372 -10.34 22.47 5.80
N GLY A 373 -9.80 22.53 4.59
CA GLY A 373 -8.55 21.86 4.21
C GLY A 373 -8.67 20.34 4.15
N ALA A 374 -9.89 19.79 4.16
CA ALA A 374 -10.16 18.37 4.05
C ALA A 374 -10.25 17.94 2.59
N SER A 375 -9.25 17.18 2.15
CA SER A 375 -9.11 16.75 0.76
C SER A 375 -8.57 15.33 0.62
N LEU A 376 -8.38 14.61 1.72
CA LEU A 376 -7.72 13.30 1.76
C LEU A 376 -8.77 12.22 2.06
N LEU A 377 -9.22 11.49 1.05
CA LEU A 377 -10.20 10.42 1.18
C LEU A 377 -9.51 9.16 1.74
N CYS A 378 -9.99 8.64 2.86
CA CYS A 378 -9.49 7.38 3.43
C CYS A 378 -10.31 6.15 3.03
N ASN A 379 -11.53 6.34 2.53
CA ASN A 379 -12.38 5.31 1.94
C ASN A 379 -11.98 5.08 0.48
N ASN A 380 -12.42 3.97 -0.11
CA ASN A 380 -12.15 3.60 -1.50
C ASN A 380 -13.36 3.85 -2.42
N ASN A 381 -14.27 4.73 -2.00
CA ASN A 381 -15.52 5.06 -2.68
C ASN A 381 -15.38 6.37 -3.45
N ILE A 382 -15.77 6.38 -4.73
CA ILE A 382 -15.83 7.59 -5.54
C ILE A 382 -16.93 8.51 -5.01
N PRO A 383 -16.65 9.81 -4.78
CA PRO A 383 -17.67 10.77 -4.40
C PRO A 383 -18.86 10.80 -5.39
N GLY A 384 -20.04 11.10 -4.89
CA GLY A 384 -21.29 11.14 -5.65
C GLY A 384 -21.92 9.77 -5.89
N GLN A 385 -21.42 8.71 -5.24
CA GLN A 385 -21.89 7.34 -5.41
C GLN A 385 -22.16 6.68 -4.06
N LEU A 386 -23.19 5.84 -4.01
CA LEU A 386 -23.45 4.97 -2.85
C LEU A 386 -22.38 3.90 -2.70
N TYR A 387 -22.21 3.38 -1.49
CA TYR A 387 -21.20 2.37 -1.18
C TYR A 387 -21.26 1.13 -2.06
N ALA A 388 -22.46 0.66 -2.38
CA ALA A 388 -22.69 -0.50 -3.24
C ALA A 388 -22.61 -0.20 -4.74
N ASN A 389 -22.66 1.08 -5.15
CA ASN A 389 -22.83 1.50 -6.55
C ASN A 389 -21.56 2.14 -7.12
N GLN A 390 -20.43 1.46 -7.01
CA GLN A 390 -19.14 2.02 -7.42
C GLN A 390 -18.87 1.83 -8.92
N PRO A 391 -18.53 2.91 -9.66
CA PRO A 391 -18.39 2.84 -11.10
C PRO A 391 -17.10 2.10 -11.49
N LEU A 392 -17.02 1.76 -12.78
CA LEU A 392 -15.79 1.22 -13.35
C LEU A 392 -14.75 2.34 -13.44
N TRP A 393 -13.65 2.17 -12.70
CA TRP A 393 -12.46 3.00 -12.80
C TRP A 393 -11.24 2.16 -12.43
N ARG A 394 -10.03 2.63 -12.78
CA ARG A 394 -8.78 1.91 -12.54
C ARG A 394 -7.79 2.81 -11.81
N PRO A 395 -7.94 2.99 -10.49
CA PRO A 395 -7.04 3.85 -9.71
C PRO A 395 -5.65 3.26 -9.59
N ARG A 396 -4.65 4.12 -9.38
CA ARG A 396 -3.32 3.69 -8.93
C ARG A 396 -3.33 3.08 -7.52
N PRO A 397 -2.34 2.22 -7.18
CA PRO A 397 -1.33 1.72 -8.11
C PRO A 397 -1.90 0.68 -9.08
N TYR A 398 -2.67 -0.30 -8.61
CA TYR A 398 -2.98 -1.51 -9.40
C TYR A 398 -4.37 -1.51 -10.06
N GLY A 399 -5.32 -0.77 -9.49
CA GLY A 399 -6.69 -0.68 -10.00
C GLY A 399 -7.50 -1.98 -9.86
N LEU A 400 -7.05 -2.89 -8.99
CA LEU A 400 -7.70 -4.19 -8.76
C LEU A 400 -9.00 -4.02 -8.01
N ARG A 401 -10.02 -4.78 -8.42
CA ARG A 401 -11.33 -4.80 -7.76
C ARG A 401 -11.54 -6.09 -6.97
N GLY A 402 -12.23 -5.97 -5.84
CA GLY A 402 -12.69 -7.13 -5.09
C GLY A 402 -13.99 -7.66 -5.65
N ILE A 403 -14.43 -8.79 -5.12
CA ILE A 403 -15.74 -9.37 -5.42
C ILE A 403 -16.90 -8.44 -5.05
N ASN A 404 -16.66 -7.45 -4.18
CA ASN A 404 -17.61 -6.41 -3.80
C ASN A 404 -17.64 -5.20 -4.76
N GLY A 405 -16.90 -5.26 -5.89
CA GLY A 405 -16.83 -4.18 -6.87
C GLY A 405 -15.99 -2.97 -6.44
N ARG A 406 -15.32 -2.98 -5.29
CA ARG A 406 -14.49 -1.84 -4.86
C ARG A 406 -13.03 -2.08 -5.13
N SER A 407 -12.28 -1.00 -5.34
CA SER A 407 -10.83 -1.08 -5.48
C SER A 407 -10.17 -1.29 -4.12
N GLY A 408 -9.10 -2.08 -4.05
CA GLY A 408 -8.40 -2.37 -2.78
C GLY A 408 -7.61 -1.17 -2.29
N THR A 409 -6.30 -1.21 -2.53
CA THR A 409 -5.42 -0.05 -2.32
C THR A 409 -5.65 0.99 -3.41
N VAL A 410 -5.90 2.24 -3.00
CA VAL A 410 -6.16 3.39 -3.87
C VAL A 410 -5.26 4.54 -3.43
N ILE A 411 -4.35 4.92 -4.32
CA ILE A 411 -3.42 6.04 -4.19
C ILE A 411 -3.57 6.87 -5.47
N ASP A 412 -4.60 7.69 -5.55
CA ASP A 412 -4.91 8.45 -6.77
C ASP A 412 -5.79 9.67 -6.50
N HIS A 413 -5.88 10.56 -7.49
CA HIS A 413 -6.86 11.62 -7.48
C HIS A 413 -8.27 11.08 -7.70
N ALA A 414 -9.27 11.71 -7.09
CA ALA A 414 -10.64 11.33 -7.33
C ALA A 414 -11.06 11.68 -8.77
N PRO A 415 -11.75 10.77 -9.49
CA PRO A 415 -12.28 11.08 -10.81
C PRO A 415 -13.22 12.28 -10.74
N ALA A 416 -13.13 13.17 -11.73
CA ALA A 416 -13.86 14.44 -11.81
C ALA A 416 -13.60 15.48 -10.70
N HIS A 417 -12.87 15.11 -9.63
CA HIS A 417 -12.55 15.98 -8.49
C HIS A 417 -11.07 15.84 -8.09
N PRO A 418 -10.13 16.28 -8.96
CA PRO A 418 -8.69 16.11 -8.73
C PRO A 418 -8.14 16.87 -7.52
N GLU A 419 -8.90 17.81 -6.96
CA GLU A 419 -8.62 18.45 -5.68
C GLU A 419 -8.69 17.46 -4.51
N LEU A 420 -9.46 16.37 -4.65
CA LEU A 420 -9.50 15.26 -3.70
C LEU A 420 -8.46 14.20 -4.06
N PHE A 421 -7.92 13.55 -3.03
CA PHE A 421 -6.92 12.52 -3.16
C PHE A 421 -7.23 11.33 -2.26
N PHE A 422 -7.27 10.15 -2.85
CA PHE A 422 -7.36 8.90 -2.14
C PHE A 422 -6.01 8.48 -1.59
N ALA A 423 -5.99 8.23 -0.29
CA ALA A 423 -4.93 7.49 0.38
C ALA A 423 -5.61 6.39 1.18
N SER A 424 -5.99 5.30 0.50
CA SER A 424 -6.74 4.20 1.09
C SER A 424 -6.02 2.87 0.87
N VAL A 425 -6.02 2.02 1.90
CA VAL A 425 -5.52 0.65 1.83
C VAL A 425 -6.63 -0.26 2.35
N VAL A 426 -7.13 -1.10 1.46
CA VAL A 426 -8.18 -2.08 1.76
C VAL A 426 -7.79 -3.43 1.17
N TYR A 427 -7.98 -4.47 1.95
CA TYR A 427 -7.74 -5.86 1.54
C TYR A 427 -8.99 -6.36 0.85
N LEU A 428 -8.87 -6.65 -0.44
CA LEU A 428 -9.98 -7.19 -1.18
C LEU A 428 -10.19 -8.66 -0.76
N PRO A 429 -11.43 -9.07 -0.44
CA PRO A 429 -11.71 -10.47 -0.15
C PRO A 429 -11.37 -11.33 -1.36
N TYR A 430 -10.51 -12.31 -1.16
CA TYR A 430 -10.12 -13.29 -2.16
C TYR A 430 -10.30 -14.71 -1.62
N GLU A 431 -10.59 -15.64 -2.53
CA GLU A 431 -11.04 -17.01 -2.26
C GLU A 431 -10.15 -17.79 -1.28
N TYR A 432 -8.86 -17.45 -1.22
CA TYR A 432 -7.85 -18.17 -0.45
C TYR A 432 -7.25 -17.37 0.72
N ALA A 433 -7.79 -16.19 1.04
CA ALA A 433 -7.30 -15.38 2.17
C ALA A 433 -8.48 -14.83 3.00
N PRO A 434 -8.50 -15.05 4.34
CA PRO A 434 -9.52 -14.51 5.25
C PRO A 434 -9.31 -12.99 5.44
N THR A 435 -9.49 -12.24 4.37
CA THR A 435 -9.21 -10.82 4.29
C THR A 435 -10.45 -10.03 4.66
N HIS A 436 -10.39 -9.39 5.82
CA HIS A 436 -11.36 -8.40 6.26
C HIS A 436 -10.59 -7.22 6.82
N ILE A 437 -10.96 -6.00 6.41
CA ILE A 437 -10.26 -4.79 6.84
C ILE A 437 -10.45 -4.53 8.34
N ASP A 438 -11.67 -4.73 8.84
CA ASP A 438 -11.98 -4.69 10.27
C ASP A 438 -11.36 -5.91 10.96
N ILE A 439 -10.45 -5.63 11.90
CA ILE A 439 -9.69 -6.66 12.62
C ILE A 439 -10.52 -7.43 13.67
N LEU A 440 -11.67 -6.88 14.09
CA LEU A 440 -12.56 -7.47 15.11
C LEU A 440 -13.77 -8.20 14.49
N ASN A 441 -14.11 -7.95 13.23
CA ASN A 441 -15.28 -8.54 12.57
C ASN A 441 -15.32 -10.08 12.66
N GLY A 442 -16.41 -10.63 13.22
CA GLY A 442 -16.57 -12.07 13.43
C GLY A 442 -15.80 -12.65 14.63
N TYR A 443 -15.08 -11.82 15.39
CA TYR A 443 -14.20 -12.24 16.48
C TYR A 443 -14.57 -11.66 17.84
N VAL A 444 -15.63 -10.87 17.93
CA VAL A 444 -16.11 -10.27 19.18
C VAL A 444 -17.63 -10.49 19.34
N PRO A 445 -18.20 -10.34 20.55
CA PRO A 445 -19.64 -10.51 20.79
C PRO A 445 -20.58 -9.47 20.17
N PHE A 446 -20.07 -8.57 19.33
CA PHE A 446 -20.87 -7.56 18.64
C PHE A 446 -22.02 -8.21 17.86
N ILE A 447 -23.27 -7.93 18.25
CA ILE A 447 -24.50 -8.43 17.64
C ILE A 447 -24.53 -9.94 17.33
N GLY A 448 -23.83 -10.75 18.12
CA GLY A 448 -23.76 -12.20 17.95
C GLY A 448 -22.74 -12.70 16.92
N GLU A 449 -21.80 -11.86 16.48
CA GLU A 449 -20.70 -12.23 15.58
C GLU A 449 -19.83 -13.38 16.13
N SER A 450 -19.64 -13.44 17.45
CA SER A 450 -18.91 -14.50 18.16
C SER A 450 -19.48 -14.67 19.58
N PRO A 451 -19.51 -15.87 20.18
CA PRO A 451 -19.94 -16.04 21.57
C PRO A 451 -18.98 -15.40 22.59
N THR A 452 -17.70 -15.26 22.23
CA THR A 452 -16.63 -14.72 23.07
C THR A 452 -15.61 -13.94 22.23
N VAL A 453 -14.73 -13.18 22.90
CA VAL A 453 -13.60 -12.50 22.26
C VAL A 453 -12.57 -13.54 21.80
N LYS A 454 -12.31 -13.59 20.49
CA LYS A 454 -11.30 -14.45 19.85
C LYS A 454 -10.01 -13.65 19.60
N ARG A 455 -9.30 -13.29 20.67
CA ARG A 455 -8.12 -12.39 20.62
C ARG A 455 -7.08 -12.82 19.60
N GLU A 456 -6.69 -14.10 19.62
CA GLU A 456 -5.64 -14.65 18.74
C GLU A 456 -6.01 -14.51 17.26
N ALA A 457 -7.28 -14.69 16.91
CA ALA A 457 -7.76 -14.54 15.55
C ALA A 457 -7.76 -13.07 15.10
N ALA A 458 -8.15 -12.15 15.98
CA ALA A 458 -8.07 -10.70 15.71
C ALA A 458 -6.62 -10.23 15.55
N ILE A 459 -5.70 -10.70 16.39
CA ILE A 459 -4.27 -10.43 16.30
C ILE A 459 -3.71 -10.97 14.98
N ALA A 460 -4.03 -12.21 14.63
CA ALA A 460 -3.57 -12.83 13.39
C ALA A 460 -4.06 -12.07 12.16
N ARG A 461 -5.33 -11.64 12.14
CA ARG A 461 -5.88 -10.80 11.07
C ARG A 461 -5.19 -9.43 11.01
N GLY A 462 -5.01 -8.76 12.15
CA GLY A 462 -4.32 -7.47 12.21
C GLY A 462 -2.88 -7.55 11.68
N CYS A 463 -2.13 -8.57 12.11
CA CYS A 463 -0.78 -8.84 11.60
C CYS A 463 -0.79 -9.12 10.09
N PHE A 464 -1.72 -9.94 9.60
CA PHE A 464 -1.85 -10.25 8.18
C PHE A 464 -2.13 -8.99 7.35
N ASN A 465 -3.09 -8.19 7.78
CA ASN A 465 -3.48 -6.93 7.15
C ASN A 465 -2.28 -5.98 7.05
N VAL A 466 -1.62 -5.69 8.18
CA VAL A 466 -0.46 -4.78 8.21
C VAL A 466 0.67 -5.30 7.32
N ARG A 467 1.04 -6.57 7.43
CA ARG A 467 2.12 -7.17 6.62
C ARG A 467 1.81 -7.13 5.14
N THR A 468 0.60 -7.47 4.73
CA THR A 468 0.18 -7.42 3.32
C THR A 468 0.32 -6.00 2.77
N SER A 469 -0.01 -4.99 3.56
CA SER A 469 0.13 -3.59 3.15
C SER A 469 1.57 -3.12 3.00
N LEU A 470 2.43 -3.49 3.95
CA LEU A 470 3.86 -3.20 3.87
C LEU A 470 4.51 -3.96 2.71
N ASP A 471 4.05 -5.16 2.43
CA ASP A 471 4.51 -5.97 1.30
C ASP A 471 4.17 -5.34 -0.05
N MET A 472 3.07 -4.61 -0.13
CA MET A 472 2.69 -3.77 -1.29
C MET A 472 3.48 -2.47 -1.41
N MET A 473 4.44 -2.16 -0.53
CA MET A 473 5.09 -0.84 -0.44
C MET A 473 4.08 0.31 -0.23
N ALA A 474 3.03 0.03 0.55
CA ALA A 474 2.10 1.03 1.07
C ALA A 474 2.40 1.30 2.57
N TRP A 475 1.36 1.45 3.40
CA TRP A 475 1.50 1.62 4.85
C TRP A 475 0.64 0.59 5.59
N GLY A 476 1.08 0.20 6.78
CA GLY A 476 0.29 -0.63 7.69
C GLY A 476 -0.92 0.14 8.23
N LEU A 477 -2.10 -0.48 8.17
CA LEU A 477 -3.34 0.08 8.72
C LEU A 477 -4.01 -0.91 9.66
N ILE A 478 -4.16 -0.51 10.92
CA ILE A 478 -5.06 -1.15 11.89
C ILE A 478 -6.42 -0.47 11.78
N MET A 479 -7.45 -1.20 11.40
CA MET A 479 -8.79 -0.65 11.22
C MET A 479 -9.85 -1.54 11.87
N THR A 480 -10.83 -0.90 12.49
CA THR A 480 -12.05 -1.52 13.03
C THR A 480 -13.14 -0.45 13.14
N HIS A 481 -14.37 -0.86 13.36
CA HIS A 481 -15.45 0.04 13.78
C HIS A 481 -15.52 0.08 15.32
N GLU A 482 -15.86 1.23 15.89
CA GLU A 482 -15.90 1.44 17.34
C GLU A 482 -16.95 0.57 18.02
N GLU A 483 -18.06 0.22 17.36
CA GLU A 483 -19.10 -0.58 18.03
C GLU A 483 -18.65 -2.02 18.33
N ARG A 484 -17.60 -2.49 17.64
CA ARG A 484 -16.92 -3.76 17.98
C ARG A 484 -15.97 -3.62 19.16
N ILE A 485 -15.34 -2.45 19.31
CA ILE A 485 -14.56 -2.11 20.52
C ILE A 485 -15.51 -2.01 21.72
N ASP A 486 -16.70 -1.45 21.52
CA ASP A 486 -17.73 -1.36 22.55
C ASP A 486 -18.16 -2.72 23.10
N ALA A 487 -17.98 -3.82 22.36
CA ALA A 487 -18.37 -5.15 22.79
C ALA A 487 -17.28 -5.91 23.58
N ILE A 488 -16.13 -5.29 23.85
CA ILE A 488 -14.98 -5.93 24.52
C ILE A 488 -14.41 -5.06 25.64
N SER A 489 -13.54 -5.64 26.49
CA SER A 489 -12.84 -4.87 27.52
C SER A 489 -11.68 -4.05 26.95
N LEU A 490 -11.25 -3.01 27.66
CA LEU A 490 -10.06 -2.23 27.29
C LEU A 490 -8.80 -3.10 27.40
N GLU A 491 -8.76 -4.07 28.32
CA GLU A 491 -7.67 -5.04 28.45
C GLU A 491 -7.55 -5.92 27.20
N ASP A 492 -8.67 -6.47 26.71
CA ASP A 492 -8.69 -7.26 25.48
C ASP A 492 -8.21 -6.44 24.29
N TRP A 493 -8.72 -5.21 24.16
CA TRP A 493 -8.33 -4.29 23.10
C TRP A 493 -6.84 -3.96 23.15
N ASP A 494 -6.33 -3.63 24.33
CA ASP A 494 -4.94 -3.27 24.55
C ASP A 494 -3.98 -4.42 24.18
N ALA A 495 -4.34 -5.63 24.59
CA ALA A 495 -3.60 -6.84 24.25
C ALA A 495 -3.59 -7.10 22.74
N ILE A 496 -4.72 -6.88 22.06
CA ILE A 496 -4.81 -7.05 20.59
C ILE A 496 -3.91 -6.04 19.87
N VAL A 497 -4.02 -4.75 20.18
CA VAL A 497 -3.23 -3.69 19.53
C VAL A 497 -1.74 -3.89 19.79
N SER A 498 -1.35 -4.14 21.04
CA SER A 498 0.06 -4.32 21.42
C SER A 498 0.67 -5.53 20.71
N ALA A 499 -0.03 -6.66 20.67
CA ALA A 499 0.45 -7.85 19.98
C ALA A 499 0.60 -7.62 18.47
N ILE A 500 -0.30 -6.88 17.82
CA ILE A 500 -0.19 -6.54 16.38
C ILE A 500 1.05 -5.69 16.12
N VAL A 501 1.26 -4.63 16.92
CA VAL A 501 2.40 -3.72 16.77
C VAL A 501 3.70 -4.48 17.01
N GLU A 502 3.86 -5.14 18.15
CA GLU A 502 5.08 -5.87 18.52
C GLU A 502 5.43 -6.97 17.50
N THR A 503 4.43 -7.73 17.05
CA THR A 503 4.62 -8.84 16.09
C THR A 503 4.97 -8.33 14.69
N THR A 504 4.56 -7.11 14.35
CA THR A 504 4.94 -6.46 13.10
C THR A 504 6.35 -5.86 13.22
N SER A 505 6.63 -5.10 14.28
CA SER A 505 7.93 -4.45 14.52
C SER A 505 9.09 -5.43 14.66
N LYS A 506 8.85 -6.67 15.10
CA LYS A 506 9.88 -7.72 15.12
C LYS A 506 10.36 -8.14 13.73
N ASN A 507 9.50 -8.02 12.72
CA ASN A 507 9.75 -8.54 11.37
C ASN A 507 9.88 -7.44 10.31
N TRP A 508 9.50 -6.21 10.66
CA TRP A 508 9.45 -5.05 9.78
C TRP A 508 9.95 -3.82 10.54
N ASP A 509 10.66 -2.94 9.85
CA ASP A 509 11.16 -1.66 10.32
C ASP A 509 10.06 -0.58 10.33
N VAL A 510 8.92 -0.88 10.97
CA VAL A 510 7.75 0.00 10.94
C VAL A 510 8.00 1.32 11.65
N ILE A 511 7.38 2.38 11.12
CA ILE A 511 7.44 3.73 11.68
C ILE A 511 6.04 4.11 12.16
N PRO A 512 5.79 4.19 13.48
CA PRO A 512 4.51 4.70 13.98
C PRO A 512 4.24 6.11 13.46
N ALA A 513 3.01 6.38 13.03
CA ALA A 513 2.63 7.68 12.50
C ALA A 513 1.17 8.03 12.79
N SER A 514 0.82 9.29 12.57
CA SER A 514 -0.58 9.70 12.52
C SER A 514 -1.23 9.33 11.20
N ARG A 515 -2.54 9.08 11.22
CA ARG A 515 -3.28 8.75 9.99
C ARG A 515 -3.27 9.90 8.98
N GLU A 516 -3.34 11.15 9.45
CA GLU A 516 -3.30 12.36 8.61
C GLU A 516 -1.93 12.50 7.93
N GLU A 517 -0.83 12.35 8.68
CA GLU A 517 0.54 12.39 8.16
C GLU A 517 0.75 11.37 7.04
N VAL A 518 0.31 10.12 7.24
CA VAL A 518 0.39 9.07 6.21
C VAL A 518 -0.30 9.50 4.91
N SER A 519 -1.51 10.08 4.96
CA SER A 519 -2.20 10.57 3.76
C SER A 519 -1.47 11.73 3.09
N VAL A 520 -0.93 12.66 3.88
CA VAL A 520 -0.19 13.83 3.37
C VAL A 520 1.08 13.38 2.66
N ILE A 521 1.89 12.52 3.30
CA ILE A 521 3.11 12.00 2.69
C ILE A 521 2.79 11.20 1.42
N CYS A 522 1.74 10.37 1.45
CA CYS A 522 1.28 9.63 0.28
C CYS A 522 0.97 10.56 -0.90
N GLN A 523 0.23 11.65 -0.68
CA GLN A 523 -0.07 12.65 -1.70
C GLN A 523 1.19 13.37 -2.22
N ARG A 524 2.12 13.73 -1.32
CA ARG A 524 3.37 14.40 -1.70
C ARG A 524 4.27 13.53 -2.55
N LEU A 525 4.38 12.25 -2.21
CA LEU A 525 5.11 11.25 -3.01
C LEU A 525 4.48 11.15 -4.39
N PHE A 526 3.17 10.96 -4.46
CA PHE A 526 2.41 10.81 -5.70
C PHE A 526 2.53 12.01 -6.66
N ARG A 527 2.57 13.24 -6.15
CA ARG A 527 2.65 14.46 -6.97
C ARG A 527 4.07 14.81 -7.43
N THR A 528 5.05 13.99 -7.09
CA THR A 528 6.44 14.17 -7.48
C THR A 528 6.97 12.91 -8.13
N THR A 529 7.99 13.03 -8.96
CA THR A 529 8.60 11.89 -9.64
C THR A 529 10.10 12.01 -9.55
N LEU A 530 10.77 10.90 -9.21
CA LEU A 530 12.21 10.79 -9.31
C LEU A 530 12.56 10.56 -10.78
N VAL A 531 13.17 11.56 -11.40
CA VAL A 531 13.47 11.58 -12.84
C VAL A 531 14.84 10.96 -13.11
N SER A 532 15.83 11.32 -12.30
CA SER A 532 17.18 10.79 -12.39
C SER A 532 17.75 10.53 -11.00
N ALA A 533 18.68 9.59 -10.94
CA ALA A 533 19.45 9.27 -9.76
C ALA A 533 20.87 8.91 -10.18
N ALA A 534 21.86 9.46 -9.51
CA ALA A 534 23.26 9.16 -9.72
C ALA A 534 24.01 9.19 -8.40
N VAL A 535 25.23 8.64 -8.41
CA VAL A 535 26.19 8.84 -7.33
C VAL A 535 27.31 9.77 -7.75
N ASP A 536 27.84 10.54 -6.82
CA ASP A 536 29.08 11.30 -7.00
C ASP A 536 30.32 10.45 -6.69
N ALA A 537 31.51 11.05 -6.80
CA ALA A 537 32.78 10.37 -6.53
C ALA A 537 32.95 9.89 -5.08
N ASP A 538 32.21 10.49 -4.14
CA ASP A 538 32.21 10.11 -2.72
C ASP A 538 31.09 9.08 -2.42
N ASN A 539 30.48 8.52 -3.48
CA ASN A 539 29.35 7.58 -3.41
C ASN A 539 28.11 8.16 -2.72
N ARG A 540 27.90 9.48 -2.74
CA ARG A 540 26.68 10.15 -2.26
C ARG A 540 25.65 10.25 -3.39
N VAL A 541 24.38 10.18 -3.02
CA VAL A 541 23.27 10.21 -3.96
C VAL A 541 22.96 11.65 -4.38
N VAL A 542 22.82 11.86 -5.69
CA VAL A 542 22.28 13.09 -6.29
C VAL A 542 21.05 12.71 -7.10
N CYS A 543 19.93 13.35 -6.83
CA CYS A 543 18.65 13.07 -7.45
C CYS A 543 18.12 14.30 -8.20
N GLU A 544 17.39 14.06 -9.28
CA GLU A 544 16.55 15.07 -9.90
C GLU A 544 15.09 14.64 -9.80
N LEU A 545 14.24 15.58 -9.38
CA LEU A 545 12.82 15.37 -9.19
C LEU A 545 12.03 16.41 -9.98
N SER A 546 10.86 16.01 -10.45
CA SER A 546 9.87 16.91 -11.06
C SER A 546 8.52 16.80 -10.36
N GLY A 547 7.68 17.81 -10.54
CA GLY A 547 6.31 17.84 -10.02
C GLY A 547 6.12 18.96 -8.99
N LYS A 548 5.03 18.90 -8.22
CA LYS A 548 4.70 19.94 -7.24
C LYS A 548 4.02 19.37 -6.01
N ASN A 549 4.57 19.66 -4.83
CA ASN A 549 3.94 19.29 -3.56
C ASN A 549 3.90 20.48 -2.58
N ASP A 550 3.30 20.27 -1.39
CA ASP A 550 3.01 21.30 -0.41
C ASP A 550 3.95 21.27 0.82
N GLY A 551 5.07 20.52 0.75
CA GLY A 551 6.03 20.44 1.84
C GLY A 551 7.03 19.29 1.71
N PRO A 552 7.81 19.04 2.78
CA PRO A 552 8.85 18.01 2.77
C PRO A 552 8.30 16.61 2.56
N SER A 553 9.10 15.74 1.96
CA SER A 553 8.69 14.37 1.63
C SER A 553 9.87 13.41 1.55
N PRO A 554 9.67 12.11 1.89
CA PRO A 554 10.77 11.17 2.09
C PRO A 554 11.37 10.69 0.77
N LEU A 555 12.68 10.55 0.73
CA LEU A 555 13.41 9.73 -0.24
C LEU A 555 13.99 8.53 0.50
N THR A 556 13.65 7.34 0.04
CA THR A 556 14.21 6.10 0.60
C THR A 556 15.48 5.76 -0.17
N ILE A 557 16.60 5.61 0.51
CA ILE A 557 17.89 5.17 -0.04
C ILE A 557 18.14 3.75 0.46
N TRP A 558 18.14 2.79 -0.46
CA TRP A 558 18.47 1.41 -0.17
C TRP A 558 19.98 1.21 -0.20
N LEU A 559 20.49 0.47 0.79
CA LEU A 559 21.90 0.14 0.98
C LEU A 559 22.08 -1.37 1.17
N ASN A 560 23.27 -1.88 0.91
CA ASN A 560 23.62 -3.27 1.22
C ASN A 560 23.75 -3.44 2.74
N GLU A 561 23.22 -4.55 3.26
CA GLU A 561 23.41 -4.98 4.65
C GLU A 561 23.51 -6.50 4.68
N GLY A 562 24.74 -7.02 4.85
CA GLY A 562 25.03 -8.43 4.63
C GLY A 562 24.54 -8.90 3.25
N ASP A 563 23.84 -10.03 3.23
CA ASP A 563 23.20 -10.57 2.01
C ASP A 563 21.85 -9.91 1.69
N GLY A 564 21.37 -8.99 2.55
CA GLY A 564 20.12 -8.27 2.38
C GLY A 564 20.30 -6.83 1.94
N CYS A 565 19.24 -6.04 2.17
CA CYS A 565 19.24 -4.60 2.01
C CYS A 565 18.60 -3.94 3.22
N ARG A 566 19.14 -2.80 3.62
CA ARG A 566 18.53 -1.88 4.59
C ARG A 566 18.11 -0.60 3.88
N ARG A 567 17.16 0.12 4.46
CA ARG A 567 16.75 1.43 3.97
C ARG A 567 17.21 2.54 4.91
N VAL A 568 17.54 3.69 4.34
CA VAL A 568 17.67 4.97 5.05
C VAL A 568 16.63 5.91 4.46
N ILE A 569 15.96 6.69 5.28
CA ILE A 569 14.98 7.67 4.81
C ILE A 569 15.56 9.05 5.07
N VAL A 570 15.73 9.82 3.99
CA VAL A 570 16.11 11.24 4.07
C VAL A 570 14.92 12.09 3.68
N GLU A 571 14.78 13.24 4.32
CA GLU A 571 13.73 14.20 3.99
C GLU A 571 14.21 15.12 2.85
N LEU A 572 13.44 15.18 1.77
CA LEU A 572 13.66 16.17 0.72
C LEU A 572 12.78 17.40 0.98
N PRO A 573 13.26 18.60 0.63
CA PRO A 573 12.44 19.81 0.69
C PRO A 573 11.25 19.71 -0.27
N GLN A 574 10.38 20.71 -0.18
CA GLN A 574 9.28 20.89 -1.12
C GLN A 574 9.81 20.93 -2.57
N VAL A 575 9.11 20.24 -3.48
CA VAL A 575 9.38 20.32 -4.92
C VAL A 575 8.37 21.28 -5.54
N ASP A 576 8.85 22.27 -6.29
CA ASP A 576 8.01 23.17 -7.10
C ASP A 576 8.53 23.25 -8.54
N GLY A 577 7.95 22.41 -9.40
CA GLY A 577 8.39 22.22 -10.79
C GLY A 577 9.54 21.24 -10.92
N TYR A 578 10.74 21.64 -10.46
CA TYR A 578 11.97 20.87 -10.55
C TYR A 578 12.83 21.04 -9.30
N LEU A 579 13.48 19.96 -8.86
CA LEU A 579 14.45 19.97 -7.77
C LEU A 579 15.63 19.08 -8.17
N GLN A 580 16.83 19.65 -8.16
CA GLN A 580 18.07 18.88 -8.10
C GLN A 580 18.59 18.91 -6.67
N THR A 581 18.88 17.75 -6.10
CA THR A 581 19.44 17.69 -4.73
C THR A 581 20.92 18.01 -4.74
N GLU A 582 21.41 18.65 -3.68
CA GLU A 582 22.83 18.52 -3.32
C GLU A 582 23.16 17.04 -3.03
N PRO A 583 24.45 16.65 -3.06
CA PRO A 583 24.86 15.32 -2.63
C PRO A 583 24.33 14.99 -1.23
N LEU A 584 23.48 13.98 -1.14
CA LEU A 584 22.75 13.64 0.08
C LEU A 584 23.67 12.95 1.09
N ALA A 585 23.58 13.37 2.35
CA ALA A 585 24.15 12.67 3.49
C ALA A 585 23.11 11.69 4.05
N TYR A 586 23.49 10.43 4.26
CA TYR A 586 22.60 9.36 4.74
C TYR A 586 23.35 8.28 5.50
#